data_AF-A0A941VAJ0-F1
#
_entry.id   AF-A0A941VAJ0-F1
#
_cell.length_a   1.000
_cell.length_b   1.000
_cell.length_c   1.000
_cell.angle_alpha   90.00
_cell.angle_beta   90.00
_cell.angle_gamma   90.00
#
_symmetry.space_group_name_H-M   'P 1'
#
loop_
_entity.id
_entity.type
_entity.pdbx_description
1 polymer ?
#
loop_
_entity_poly.entity_id
_entity_poly.type
_entity_poly.pdbx_seq_one_letter_code
_entity_poly.pdbx_strand_id
1 'polypeptide(L)'
;MMRKDLDDLLCQRYPLIFADRSRSIKESCMGWGFACGDGWFDLIDSLCERLQFWTDHNHAPQIVAAQVKEKWGELCFYPREGAGPEQRGMITLAEAMSARICEQCGKPGQTLVHGFQHMTRCSEHAPEGAVPKDVFVAERERTRPLYTAAELMAEMPTGLPMADGWDTMPTVGKELDQCDKDAPPTGKETL
;
A
#
# COMPACT_ATOMS: atom_id res chain seq x y z
N MET A 1 6.86 -13.37 -3.34
CA MET A 1 6.84 -13.11 -4.79
C MET A 1 5.92 -14.13 -5.42
N MET A 2 5.05 -13.69 -6.32
CA MET A 2 4.09 -14.57 -6.97
C MET A 2 4.80 -15.49 -7.97
N ARG A 3 4.37 -16.75 -8.08
CA ARG A 3 4.89 -17.67 -9.09
C ARG A 3 4.57 -17.19 -10.50
N LYS A 4 5.46 -17.53 -11.43
CA LYS A 4 5.43 -17.03 -12.81
C LYS A 4 4.17 -17.46 -13.58
N ASP A 5 3.67 -18.67 -13.37
CA ASP A 5 2.45 -19.18 -14.01
C ASP A 5 1.21 -18.37 -13.59
N LEU A 6 1.11 -18.01 -12.31
CA LEU A 6 0.05 -17.17 -11.78
C LEU A 6 0.15 -15.72 -12.27
N ASP A 7 1.36 -15.15 -12.26
CA ASP A 7 1.65 -13.82 -12.83
C ASP A 7 1.21 -13.76 -14.31
N ASP A 8 1.68 -14.71 -15.12
CA ASP A 8 1.35 -14.78 -16.54
C ASP A 8 -0.15 -14.95 -16.77
N LEU A 9 -0.85 -15.70 -15.91
CA LEU A 9 -2.30 -15.91 -16.00
C LEU A 9 -3.08 -14.61 -15.75
N LEU A 10 -2.71 -13.82 -14.73
CA LEU A 10 -3.32 -12.50 -14.49
C LEU A 10 -3.11 -11.56 -15.67
N CYS A 11 -1.89 -11.51 -16.21
CA CYS A 11 -1.57 -10.67 -17.36
C CYS A 11 -2.30 -11.09 -18.64
N GLN A 12 -2.53 -12.39 -18.84
CA GLN A 12 -3.33 -12.90 -19.96
C GLN A 12 -4.82 -12.57 -19.81
N ARG A 13 -5.36 -12.66 -18.59
CA ARG A 13 -6.78 -12.39 -18.32
C ARG A 13 -7.12 -10.90 -18.38
N TYR A 14 -6.20 -10.04 -17.93
CA TYR A 14 -6.43 -8.59 -17.86
C TYR A 14 -5.31 -7.81 -18.58
N PRO A 15 -5.19 -7.96 -19.91
CA PRO A 15 -4.09 -7.38 -20.67
C PRO A 15 -4.12 -5.84 -20.69
N LEU A 16 -5.30 -5.22 -20.52
CA LEU A 16 -5.41 -3.76 -20.43
C LEU A 16 -4.97 -3.24 -19.06
N ILE A 17 -5.32 -3.95 -17.99
CA ILE A 17 -4.89 -3.62 -16.62
C ILE A 17 -3.37 -3.79 -16.48
N PHE A 18 -2.82 -4.87 -17.02
CA PHE A 18 -1.39 -5.18 -16.93
C PHE A 18 -0.63 -4.84 -18.22
N ALA A 19 -1.07 -3.82 -18.95
CA ALA A 19 -0.47 -3.40 -20.22
C ALA A 19 1.04 -3.11 -20.12
N ASP A 20 1.51 -2.71 -18.94
CA ASP A 20 2.90 -2.37 -18.70
C ASP A 20 3.76 -3.55 -18.22
N ARG A 21 3.24 -4.78 -18.22
CA ARG A 21 3.95 -5.98 -17.73
C ARG A 21 5.24 -6.26 -18.48
N SER A 22 5.28 -5.95 -19.77
CA SER A 22 6.43 -6.17 -20.66
C SER A 22 7.37 -4.96 -20.78
N ARG A 23 7.04 -3.83 -20.14
CA ARG A 23 7.91 -2.66 -20.14
C ARG A 23 9.17 -2.90 -19.33
N SER A 24 10.22 -2.16 -19.66
CA SER A 24 11.46 -2.25 -18.90
C SER A 24 11.26 -1.74 -17.47
N ILE A 25 12.05 -2.25 -16.54
CA ILE A 25 12.05 -1.83 -15.13
C ILE A 25 12.37 -0.33 -14.92
N LYS A 26 12.91 0.34 -15.96
CA LYS A 26 13.18 1.79 -15.96
C LYS A 26 11.94 2.62 -16.29
N GLU A 27 10.95 2.02 -16.94
CA GLU A 27 9.73 2.69 -17.42
C GLU A 27 8.51 2.36 -16.56
N SER A 28 8.46 1.16 -15.98
CA SER A 28 7.36 0.74 -15.10
C SER A 28 7.83 -0.25 -14.04
N CYS A 29 7.30 -0.11 -12.82
CA CYS A 29 7.52 -1.09 -11.77
C CYS A 29 6.87 -2.45 -12.08
N MET A 30 5.88 -2.50 -12.99
CA MET A 30 5.30 -3.77 -13.46
C MET A 30 6.29 -4.65 -14.22
N GLY A 31 7.42 -4.12 -14.70
CA GLY A 31 8.50 -4.92 -15.29
C GLY A 31 9.10 -5.94 -14.32
N TRP A 32 9.00 -5.70 -13.00
CA TRP A 32 9.41 -6.65 -11.96
C TRP A 32 8.41 -7.79 -11.71
N GLY A 33 7.19 -7.69 -12.23
CA GLY A 33 6.08 -8.59 -11.92
C GLY A 33 5.39 -8.26 -10.60
N PHE A 34 4.63 -9.22 -10.07
CA PHE A 34 3.86 -9.06 -8.83
C PHE A 34 4.74 -9.29 -7.59
N ALA A 35 5.00 -8.21 -6.86
CA ALA A 35 5.80 -8.23 -5.63
C ALA A 35 4.95 -8.55 -4.38
N CYS A 36 4.06 -9.54 -4.48
CA CYS A 36 3.24 -10.08 -3.38
C CYS A 36 3.30 -11.62 -3.41
N GLY A 37 2.55 -12.31 -2.55
CA GLY A 37 2.55 -13.77 -2.51
C GLY A 37 1.37 -14.42 -3.26
N ASP A 38 1.52 -15.70 -3.60
CA ASP A 38 0.54 -16.50 -4.35
C ASP A 38 -0.85 -16.54 -3.71
N GLY A 39 -0.92 -16.47 -2.39
CA GLY A 39 -2.18 -16.54 -1.65
C GLY A 39 -3.11 -15.37 -1.91
N TRP A 40 -2.63 -14.28 -2.53
CA TRP A 40 -3.46 -13.16 -2.97
C TRP A 40 -3.85 -13.23 -4.44
N PHE A 41 -3.51 -14.30 -5.16
CA PHE A 41 -3.88 -14.45 -6.57
C PHE A 41 -5.39 -14.28 -6.80
N ASP A 42 -6.24 -15.04 -6.08
CA ASP A 42 -7.70 -14.99 -6.26
C ASP A 42 -8.29 -13.63 -5.89
N LEU A 43 -7.69 -12.95 -4.90
CA LEU A 43 -8.08 -11.61 -4.49
C LEU A 43 -7.77 -10.59 -5.59
N ILE A 44 -6.56 -10.65 -6.17
CA ILE A 44 -6.15 -9.78 -7.27
C ILE A 44 -6.96 -10.09 -8.53
N ASP A 45 -7.22 -11.36 -8.81
CA ASP A 45 -8.06 -11.81 -9.94
C ASP A 45 -9.47 -11.23 -9.84
N SER A 46 -10.10 -11.36 -8.67
CA SER A 46 -11.44 -10.82 -8.40
C SER A 46 -11.47 -9.29 -8.49
N LEU A 47 -10.44 -8.61 -7.96
CA LEU A 47 -10.31 -7.16 -8.08
C LEU A 47 -10.23 -6.75 -9.55
N CYS A 48 -9.37 -7.39 -10.34
CA CYS A 48 -9.17 -7.04 -11.75
C CYS A 48 -10.43 -7.29 -12.59
N GLU A 49 -11.13 -8.40 -12.36
CA GLU A 49 -12.42 -8.68 -12.99
C GLU A 49 -13.43 -7.58 -12.69
N ARG A 50 -13.53 -7.15 -11.43
CA ARG A 50 -14.47 -6.10 -11.04
C ARG A 50 -14.09 -4.72 -11.58
N LEU A 51 -12.80 -4.39 -11.61
CA LEU A 51 -12.30 -3.14 -12.19
C LEU A 51 -12.59 -3.07 -13.69
N GLN A 52 -12.29 -4.13 -14.44
CA GLN A 52 -12.54 -4.18 -15.88
C GLN A 52 -14.05 -4.14 -16.17
N PHE A 53 -14.85 -4.91 -15.42
CA PHE A 53 -16.31 -4.85 -15.52
C PHE A 53 -16.83 -3.42 -15.33
N TRP A 54 -16.30 -2.70 -14.33
CA TRP A 54 -16.72 -1.33 -14.06
C TRP A 54 -16.33 -0.36 -15.18
N THR A 55 -15.12 -0.48 -15.73
CA THR A 55 -14.68 0.25 -16.92
C THR A 55 -15.64 0.01 -18.10
N ASP A 56 -15.95 -1.25 -18.39
CA ASP A 56 -16.72 -1.63 -19.58
C ASP A 56 -18.20 -1.18 -19.51
N HIS A 57 -18.78 -1.15 -18.31
CA HIS A 57 -20.24 -0.99 -18.14
C HIS A 57 -20.67 0.33 -17.49
N ASN A 58 -19.76 1.11 -16.89
CA ASN A 58 -20.11 2.29 -16.09
C ASN A 58 -19.39 3.56 -16.56
N HIS A 59 -18.87 3.58 -17.79
CA HIS A 59 -18.08 4.69 -18.35
C HIS A 59 -16.89 5.10 -17.47
N ALA A 60 -16.41 4.17 -16.64
CA ALA A 60 -15.26 4.41 -15.80
C ALA A 60 -13.98 4.35 -16.64
N PRO A 61 -12.95 5.12 -16.29
CA PRO A 61 -11.66 5.08 -16.98
C PRO A 61 -11.03 3.68 -16.96
N GLN A 62 -10.26 3.37 -18.01
CA GLN A 62 -9.49 2.13 -18.07
C GLN A 62 -8.37 2.16 -17.02
N ILE A 63 -8.37 1.18 -16.14
CA ILE A 63 -7.27 0.99 -15.18
C ILE A 63 -6.05 0.43 -15.91
N VAL A 64 -4.88 0.98 -15.59
CA VAL A 64 -3.57 0.40 -15.89
C VAL A 64 -2.78 0.36 -14.58
N ALA A 65 -2.30 -0.81 -14.18
CA ALA A 65 -1.50 -0.97 -12.98
C ALA A 65 -0.08 -0.42 -13.20
N ALA A 66 0.37 0.46 -12.31
CA ALA A 66 1.74 0.91 -12.21
C ALA A 66 2.58 0.00 -11.31
N GLN A 67 1.99 -0.57 -10.26
CA GLN A 67 2.65 -1.52 -9.37
C GLN A 67 1.62 -2.33 -8.58
N VAL A 68 1.89 -3.63 -8.38
CA VAL A 68 1.15 -4.49 -7.45
C VAL A 68 2.16 -5.16 -6.51
N LYS A 69 2.08 -4.87 -5.21
CA LYS A 69 3.05 -5.34 -4.22
C LYS A 69 2.43 -5.59 -2.85
N GLU A 70 3.19 -6.24 -1.98
CA GLU A 70 2.98 -6.19 -0.54
C GLU A 70 3.64 -4.93 0.06
N LYS A 71 2.96 -4.32 1.03
CA LYS A 71 3.49 -3.28 1.90
C LYS A 71 2.79 -3.36 3.26
N TRP A 72 3.56 -3.44 4.34
CA TRP A 72 3.05 -3.49 5.72
C TRP A 72 2.12 -4.68 6.03
N GLY A 73 2.31 -5.80 5.33
CA GLY A 73 1.50 -7.01 5.39
C GLY A 73 0.21 -6.94 4.59
N GLU A 74 0.04 -5.90 3.77
CA GLU A 74 -1.17 -5.63 3.00
C GLU A 74 -0.83 -5.50 1.51
N LEU A 75 -1.77 -5.85 0.65
CA LEU A 75 -1.72 -5.60 -0.78
C LEU A 75 -1.72 -4.09 -1.01
N CYS A 76 -0.91 -3.64 -1.96
CA CYS A 76 -0.96 -2.32 -2.53
C CYS A 76 -1.13 -2.45 -4.05
N PHE A 77 -2.22 -1.91 -4.57
CA PHE A 77 -2.50 -1.82 -5.99
C PHE A 77 -2.44 -0.37 -6.43
N TYR A 78 -1.35 0.01 -7.09
CA TYR A 78 -1.17 1.36 -7.61
C TYR A 78 -1.65 1.43 -9.06
N PRO A 79 -2.78 2.10 -9.35
CA PRO A 79 -3.10 2.48 -10.72
C PRO A 79 -2.15 3.59 -11.17
N ARG A 80 -1.81 3.62 -12.47
CA ARG A 80 -0.96 4.67 -13.06
C ARG A 80 -1.61 6.04 -12.88
N GLU A 81 -2.79 6.21 -13.45
CA GLU A 81 -3.59 7.42 -13.34
C GLU A 81 -5.07 7.06 -13.48
N GLY A 82 -5.95 7.97 -13.06
CA GLY A 82 -7.34 7.94 -13.49
C GLY A 82 -8.18 6.80 -12.94
N ALA A 83 -7.98 6.30 -11.71
CA ALA A 83 -9.01 5.48 -11.09
C ALA A 83 -10.16 6.38 -10.59
N GLY A 84 -11.40 6.08 -11.01
CA GLY A 84 -12.61 6.75 -10.51
C GLY A 84 -12.93 6.39 -9.05
N PRO A 85 -13.86 7.10 -8.39
CA PRO A 85 -14.18 6.90 -6.97
C PRO A 85 -14.56 5.45 -6.62
N GLU A 86 -15.39 4.80 -7.44
CA GLU A 86 -15.84 3.43 -7.22
C GLU A 86 -14.70 2.42 -7.42
N GLN A 87 -13.86 2.63 -8.43
CA GLN A 87 -12.67 1.80 -8.67
C GLN A 87 -11.67 1.93 -7.52
N ARG A 88 -11.48 3.15 -6.99
CA ARG A 88 -10.68 3.37 -5.77
C ARG A 88 -11.29 2.63 -4.58
N GLY A 89 -12.61 2.69 -4.40
CA GLY A 89 -13.30 1.92 -3.36
C GLY A 89 -13.07 0.40 -3.47
N MET A 90 -13.11 -0.15 -4.68
CA MET A 90 -12.81 -1.57 -4.93
C MET A 90 -11.36 -1.91 -4.57
N ILE A 91 -10.41 -1.06 -4.96
CA ILE A 91 -8.99 -1.21 -4.62
C ILE A 91 -8.83 -1.17 -3.09
N THR A 92 -9.32 -0.14 -2.42
CA THR A 92 -9.25 0.01 -0.95
C THR A 92 -9.83 -1.21 -0.24
N LEU A 93 -10.97 -1.73 -0.72
CA LEU A 93 -11.56 -2.94 -0.15
C LEU A 93 -10.65 -4.16 -0.32
N ALA A 94 -10.08 -4.36 -1.50
CA ALA A 94 -9.16 -5.47 -1.75
C ALA A 94 -7.88 -5.37 -0.89
N GLU A 95 -7.31 -4.17 -0.76
CA GLU A 95 -6.16 -3.91 0.11
C GLU A 95 -6.50 -4.24 1.57
N ALA A 96 -7.64 -3.76 2.09
CA ALA A 96 -8.07 -4.09 3.45
C ALA A 96 -8.34 -5.59 3.65
N MET A 97 -8.92 -6.26 2.66
CA MET A 97 -9.20 -7.70 2.69
C MET A 97 -7.92 -8.53 2.73
N SER A 98 -6.88 -8.07 2.04
CA SER A 98 -5.58 -8.76 2.00
C SER A 98 -4.94 -8.92 3.38
N ALA A 99 -5.21 -7.98 4.32
CA ALA A 99 -4.76 -8.02 5.71
C ALA A 99 -5.34 -9.21 6.52
N ARG A 100 -6.31 -9.90 5.93
CA ARG A 100 -7.05 -11.03 6.53
C ARG A 100 -6.90 -12.33 5.73
N ILE A 101 -6.10 -12.32 4.67
CA ILE A 101 -5.89 -13.45 3.77
C ILE A 101 -4.41 -13.77 3.77
N CYS A 102 -4.07 -15.02 4.08
CA CYS A 102 -2.69 -15.49 4.08
C CYS A 102 -2.05 -15.28 2.71
N GLU A 103 -1.01 -14.45 2.64
CA GLU A 103 -0.36 -14.09 1.37
C GLU A 103 0.39 -15.26 0.73
N GLN A 104 0.60 -16.38 1.44
CA GLN A 104 1.20 -17.60 0.86
C GLN A 104 0.18 -18.59 0.29
N CYS A 105 -1.00 -18.73 0.91
CA CYS A 105 -1.92 -19.82 0.55
C CYS A 105 -3.40 -19.45 0.42
N GLY A 106 -3.78 -18.19 0.66
CA GLY A 106 -5.15 -17.71 0.48
C GLY A 106 -6.14 -18.10 1.58
N LYS A 107 -5.75 -18.95 2.54
CA LYS A 107 -6.56 -19.26 3.73
C LYS A 107 -6.75 -18.00 4.60
N PRO A 108 -7.80 -17.93 5.45
CA PRO A 108 -7.92 -16.89 6.45
C PRO A 108 -6.65 -16.74 7.29
N GLY A 109 -6.22 -15.50 7.47
CA GLY A 109 -5.01 -15.13 8.19
C GLY A 109 -5.17 -13.82 8.94
N GLN A 110 -4.07 -13.35 9.51
CA GLN A 110 -4.00 -12.05 10.18
C GLN A 110 -2.63 -11.41 9.90
N THR A 111 -2.57 -10.08 10.01
CA THR A 111 -1.31 -9.36 9.89
C THR A 111 -0.44 -9.57 11.11
N LEU A 112 0.76 -10.06 10.86
CA LEU A 112 1.79 -10.38 11.83
C LEU A 112 3.03 -9.53 11.59
N VAL A 113 3.83 -9.40 12.64
CA VAL A 113 5.16 -8.79 12.60
C VAL A 113 6.18 -9.81 13.12
N HIS A 114 7.21 -10.07 12.32
CA HIS A 114 8.37 -10.86 12.72
C HIS A 114 9.60 -9.96 12.70
N GLY A 115 10.13 -9.64 13.88
CA GLY A 115 11.10 -8.55 14.04
C GLY A 115 10.46 -7.20 13.69
N PHE A 116 10.74 -6.68 12.50
CA PHE A 116 10.13 -5.46 11.94
C PHE A 116 9.38 -5.71 10.62
N GLN A 117 9.48 -6.92 10.08
CA GLN A 117 8.84 -7.26 8.82
C GLN A 117 7.38 -7.58 9.08
N HIS A 118 6.50 -6.93 8.31
CA HIS A 118 5.07 -7.20 8.35
C HIS A 118 4.69 -8.23 7.28
N MET A 119 3.68 -9.04 7.55
CA MET A 119 3.16 -10.05 6.63
C MET A 119 1.77 -10.48 7.05
N THR A 120 0.93 -10.94 6.12
CA THR A 120 -0.35 -11.56 6.50
C THR A 120 -0.28 -13.06 6.29
N ARG A 121 -0.46 -13.84 7.38
CA ARG A 121 -0.28 -15.30 7.38
C ARG A 121 -1.40 -16.00 8.15
N CYS A 122 -1.70 -17.23 7.75
CA CYS A 122 -2.45 -18.17 8.58
C CYS A 122 -1.51 -18.80 9.63
N SER A 123 -2.05 -19.53 10.60
CA SER A 123 -1.27 -20.21 11.64
C SER A 123 -0.21 -21.16 11.09
N GLU A 124 -0.50 -21.85 9.99
CA GLU A 124 0.42 -22.81 9.34
C GLU A 124 1.64 -22.12 8.70
N HIS A 125 1.48 -20.87 8.23
CA HIS A 125 2.55 -20.12 7.57
C HIS A 125 3.10 -18.97 8.43
N ALA A 126 2.63 -18.83 9.66
CA ALA A 126 3.14 -17.85 10.61
C ALA A 126 4.58 -18.27 11.00
N PRO A 127 5.60 -17.42 10.80
CA PRO A 127 6.94 -17.76 11.25
C PRO A 127 7.00 -17.79 12.77
N GLU A 128 7.86 -18.65 13.31
CA GLU A 128 8.06 -18.77 14.75
C GLU A 128 8.49 -17.41 15.34
N GLY A 129 7.87 -17.02 16.46
CA GLY A 129 8.12 -15.73 17.11
C GLY A 129 7.48 -14.52 16.42
N ALA A 130 6.67 -14.70 15.37
CA ALA A 130 5.81 -13.63 14.89
C ALA A 130 4.72 -13.29 15.91
N VAL A 131 4.44 -11.99 16.04
CA VAL A 131 3.37 -11.47 16.90
C VAL A 131 2.32 -10.74 16.07
N PRO A 132 1.06 -10.65 16.51
CA PRO A 132 0.06 -9.80 15.87
C PRO A 132 0.51 -8.33 15.75
N LYS A 133 0.15 -7.66 14.65
CA LYS A 133 0.54 -6.27 14.35
C LYS A 133 0.11 -5.28 15.43
N ASP A 134 -1.10 -5.43 15.95
CA ASP A 134 -1.63 -4.61 17.05
C ASP A 134 -0.80 -4.76 18.33
N VAL A 135 -0.40 -5.99 18.68
CA VAL A 135 0.49 -6.26 19.81
C VAL A 135 1.85 -5.61 19.61
N PHE A 136 2.43 -5.72 18.41
CA PHE A 136 3.72 -5.10 18.09
C PHE A 136 3.66 -3.56 18.19
N VAL A 137 2.62 -2.94 17.62
CA VAL A 137 2.44 -1.48 17.67
C VAL A 137 2.26 -1.01 19.10
N ALA A 138 1.41 -1.67 19.88
CA ALA A 138 1.18 -1.31 21.29
C ALA A 138 2.47 -1.39 22.12
N GLU A 139 3.29 -2.43 21.91
CA GLU A 139 4.58 -2.55 22.59
C GLU A 139 5.58 -1.47 22.15
N ARG A 140 5.64 -1.14 20.85
CA ARG A 140 6.49 -0.05 20.35
C ARG A 140 6.05 1.30 20.89
N GLU A 141 4.75 1.56 20.99
CA GLU A 141 4.23 2.80 21.55
C GLU A 141 4.55 2.91 23.04
N ARG A 142 4.38 1.81 23.78
CA ARG A 142 4.73 1.71 25.21
C ARG A 142 6.22 1.94 25.47
N THR A 143 7.08 1.42 24.60
CA THR A 143 8.55 1.47 24.76
C THR A 143 9.20 2.63 24.00
N ARG A 144 8.41 3.43 23.27
CA ARG A 144 8.95 4.56 22.51
C ARG A 144 9.56 5.55 23.49
N PRO A 145 10.89 5.81 23.41
CA PRO A 145 11.48 6.81 24.26
C PRO A 145 10.84 8.17 23.94
N LEU A 146 10.28 8.79 24.97
CA LEU A 146 9.75 10.15 24.89
C LEU A 146 10.90 11.07 25.23
N TYR A 147 11.50 11.65 24.21
CA TYR A 147 12.43 12.75 24.40
C TYR A 147 11.66 14.06 24.28
N THR A 148 11.88 14.96 25.22
CA THR A 148 11.53 16.37 25.04
C THR A 148 12.44 16.96 23.97
N ALA A 149 11.95 18.00 23.27
CA ALA A 149 12.80 18.76 22.36
C ALA A 149 14.07 19.28 23.06
N ALA A 150 13.98 19.60 24.35
CA ALA A 150 15.12 20.03 25.16
C ALA A 150 16.15 18.91 25.40
N GLU A 151 15.73 17.67 25.70
CA GLU A 151 16.63 16.52 25.84
C GLU A 151 17.33 16.18 24.53
N LEU A 152 16.60 16.19 23.40
CA LEU A 152 17.20 15.99 22.08
C LEU A 152 18.22 17.08 21.76
N MET A 153 17.89 18.35 22.00
CA MET A 153 18.79 19.48 21.74
C MET A 153 20.02 19.46 22.66
N ALA A 154 19.90 18.95 23.89
CA ALA A 154 21.02 18.83 24.82
C ALA A 154 21.99 17.70 24.44
N GLU A 155 21.51 16.64 23.78
CA GLU A 155 22.33 15.52 23.29
C GLU A 155 22.91 15.76 21.89
N MET A 156 22.44 16.80 21.17
CA MET A 156 23.01 17.19 19.88
C MET A 156 24.44 17.69 20.07
N PRO A 157 25.42 17.16 19.32
CA PRO A 157 26.79 17.64 19.41
C PRO A 157 26.83 19.14 19.10
N THR A 158 27.44 19.92 19.99
CA THR A 158 27.70 21.34 19.76
C THR A 158 28.57 21.49 18.51
N GLY A 159 28.06 22.18 17.50
CA GLY A 159 28.73 22.30 16.20
C GLY A 159 28.30 21.27 15.15
N LEU A 160 27.05 20.81 15.18
CA LEU A 160 26.44 20.17 14.01
C LEU A 160 26.75 21.01 12.76
N PRO A 161 27.22 20.39 11.67
CA PRO A 161 27.51 21.12 10.44
C PRO A 161 26.20 21.74 9.95
N MET A 162 26.08 23.05 10.11
CA MET A 162 25.07 23.83 9.42
C MET A 162 25.41 23.68 7.93
N ALA A 163 24.56 22.97 7.20
CA ALA A 163 24.69 22.94 5.75
C ALA A 163 24.30 24.32 5.21
N ASP A 164 25.20 24.91 4.44
CA ASP A 164 24.99 26.22 3.81
C ASP A 164 23.63 26.23 3.07
N GLY A 165 22.77 27.20 3.38
CA GLY A 165 21.44 27.34 2.77
C GLY A 165 20.26 26.75 3.56
N TRP A 166 20.47 26.10 4.71
CA TRP A 166 19.36 25.65 5.58
C TRP A 166 18.55 26.81 6.18
N ASP A 167 19.19 27.95 6.47
CA ASP A 167 18.52 29.18 6.95
C ASP A 167 17.56 29.78 5.91
N THR A 168 17.72 29.39 4.64
CA THR A 168 16.87 29.81 3.51
C THR A 168 15.88 28.74 3.08
N MET A 169 15.85 27.58 3.73
CA MET A 169 14.83 26.57 3.45
C MET A 169 13.47 27.10 3.89
N PRO A 170 12.41 26.93 3.07
CA PRO A 170 11.06 27.27 3.49
C PRO A 170 10.70 26.46 4.75
N THR A 171 9.91 27.06 5.64
CA THR A 171 9.41 26.37 6.83
C THR A 171 8.61 25.13 6.42
N VAL A 172 9.19 23.96 6.64
CA VAL A 172 8.48 22.67 6.50
C VAL A 172 7.60 22.49 7.74
N GLY A 173 6.31 22.24 7.54
CA GLY A 173 5.36 22.07 8.66
C GLY A 173 3.93 22.54 8.42
N LYS A 174 3.62 23.10 7.25
CA LYS A 174 2.27 22.98 6.70
C LYS A 174 2.34 22.01 5.53
N GLU A 175 2.39 20.72 5.84
CA GLU A 175 1.74 19.76 4.95
C GLU A 175 0.31 20.25 4.79
N LEU A 176 0.02 20.87 3.65
CA LEU A 176 -1.34 20.92 3.18
C LEU A 176 -1.68 19.47 2.90
N ASP A 177 -2.42 18.86 3.82
CA ASP A 177 -2.96 17.53 3.68
C ASP A 177 -3.71 17.46 2.35
N GLN A 178 -3.03 16.98 1.32
CA GLN A 178 -3.52 17.01 -0.05
C GLN A 178 -4.51 15.85 -0.30
N CYS A 179 -4.92 15.16 0.77
CA CYS A 179 -5.95 14.14 0.80
C CYS A 179 -7.38 14.70 1.01
N ASP A 180 -7.53 15.94 1.50
CA ASP A 180 -8.85 16.51 1.87
C ASP A 180 -9.49 17.45 0.83
N LYS A 181 -8.92 17.58 -0.37
CA LYS A 181 -9.44 18.53 -1.39
C LYS A 181 -10.54 18.00 -2.30
N ASP A 182 -10.93 16.73 -2.17
CA ASP A 182 -11.98 16.12 -3.00
C ASP A 182 -13.30 15.87 -2.24
N ALA A 183 -13.47 16.41 -1.01
CA ALA A 183 -14.76 16.38 -0.34
C ALA A 183 -15.72 17.41 -0.99
N PRO A 184 -16.89 17.00 -1.54
CA PRO A 184 -17.85 17.95 -2.08
C PRO A 184 -18.38 18.85 -0.95
N PRO A 185 -18.60 20.16 -1.21
CA PRO A 185 -19.11 21.05 -0.18
C PRO A 185 -20.51 20.60 0.24
N THR A 186 -20.66 20.19 1.49
CA THR A 186 -21.96 20.04 2.13
C THR A 186 -22.60 21.41 2.23
N GLY A 187 -23.44 21.75 1.26
CA GLY A 187 -24.31 22.91 1.32
C GLY A 187 -25.25 22.77 2.52
N LYS A 188 -25.09 23.64 3.52
CA LYS A 188 -26.16 23.92 4.46
C LYS A 188 -27.14 24.85 3.75
N GLU A 189 -28.24 24.28 3.29
CA GLU A 189 -29.48 25.05 3.14
C GLU A 189 -29.91 25.52 4.53
N THR A 190 -29.99 26.83 4.70
CA THR A 190 -30.79 27.45 5.76
C THR A 190 -31.72 28.43 5.08
N LEU A 191 -33.00 28.01 5.03
CA LEU A 191 -34.27 28.76 5.01
C LEU A 191 -34.35 30.03 4.15
#